data_AF-A0A2N3C5R7-F1
#
_entry.id   AF-A0A2N3C5R7-F1
#
_cell.length_a   1.000
_cell.length_b   1.000
_cell.length_c   1.000
_cell.angle_alpha   90.00
_cell.angle_beta   90.00
_cell.angle_gamma   90.00
#
_symmetry.space_group_name_H-M   'P 1'
#
loop_
_entity.id
_entity.type
_entity.pdbx_description
1 polymer ?
#
loop_
_entity_poly.entity_id
_entity_poly.type
_entity_poly.pdbx_seq_one_letter_code
_entity_poly.pdbx_strand_id
1 'polypeptide(L)'
;MSSTRGSPVGTNWNAGEMDDIYVIIADDHPIIRAGLRATLAYTLDQAGVREAANMAALRDLLEDATADLLLLDVFFPGLEPEDDIRTE
;
A
#
# COMPACT_ATOMS: atom_id res chain seq x y z
N MET A 1 -3.32 -29.37 10.97
CA MET A 1 -3.68 -28.66 12.22
C MET A 1 -3.05 -27.28 12.12
N SER A 2 -3.72 -26.36 11.41
CA SER A 2 -4.58 -25.31 11.97
C SER A 2 -3.84 -24.43 12.98
N SER A 3 -3.56 -23.20 12.58
CA SER A 3 -3.47 -22.06 13.49
C SER A 3 -3.81 -20.78 12.73
N THR A 4 -5.10 -20.52 12.68
CA THR A 4 -5.70 -19.20 12.51
C THR A 4 -5.03 -18.19 13.44
N ARG A 5 -4.66 -17.01 12.92
CA ARG A 5 -4.82 -15.77 13.69
C ARG A 5 -5.28 -14.66 12.76
N GLY A 6 -6.58 -14.36 12.85
CA GLY A 6 -7.07 -13.01 12.64
C GLY A 6 -6.60 -12.08 13.76
N SER A 7 -6.66 -10.80 13.43
CA SER A 7 -6.13 -9.57 14.02
C SER A 7 -6.21 -9.41 15.56
N PRO A 8 -5.53 -8.39 16.11
CA PRO A 8 -6.28 -7.14 16.28
C PRO A 8 -5.53 -5.91 15.79
N VAL A 9 -6.30 -5.01 15.17
CA VAL A 9 -6.02 -3.58 15.16
C VAL A 9 -5.75 -3.14 16.61
N GLY A 10 -4.64 -2.47 16.81
CA GLY A 10 -4.26 -1.91 18.09
C GLY A 10 -2.76 -1.87 18.22
N THR A 11 -2.17 -0.70 17.99
CA THR A 11 -0.76 -0.54 18.34
C THR A 11 -0.55 0.75 19.10
N ASN A 12 -0.27 0.57 20.39
CA ASN A 12 0.50 1.49 21.19
C ASN A 12 1.95 1.42 20.67
N TRP A 13 2.41 2.47 20.01
CA TRP A 13 3.77 2.52 19.48
C TRP A 13 4.74 3.00 20.56
N ASN A 14 5.60 2.10 21.04
CA ASN A 14 6.84 2.48 21.72
C ASN A 14 7.87 2.79 20.62
N ALA A 15 8.56 3.92 20.74
CA ALA A 15 9.47 4.50 19.74
C ALA A 15 10.75 3.68 19.40
N GLY A 16 10.77 2.37 19.69
CA GLY A 16 11.90 1.46 19.45
C GLY A 16 11.59 0.23 18.57
N GLU A 17 10.33 0.00 18.21
CA GLU A 17 9.89 -1.05 17.27
C GLU A 17 9.00 -0.39 16.21
N MET A 18 9.61 0.22 15.19
CA MET A 18 8.90 0.63 13.99
C MET A 18 9.26 -0.38 12.92
N ASP A 19 8.37 -1.34 12.67
CA ASP A 19 8.44 -2.14 11.45
C ASP A 19 8.43 -1.18 10.25
N ASP A 20 9.26 -1.45 9.25
CA ASP A 20 9.31 -0.66 8.01
C ASP A 20 7.89 -0.59 7.42
N ILE A 21 7.32 0.61 7.32
CA ILE A 21 5.97 0.80 6.78
C ILE A 21 5.99 0.44 5.29
N TYR A 22 5.23 -0.57 4.90
CA TYR A 22 5.13 -0.99 3.50
C TYR A 22 4.04 -0.22 2.77
N VAL A 23 4.44 0.64 1.82
CA VAL A 23 3.54 1.52 1.07
C VAL A 23 3.55 1.15 -0.40
N ILE A 24 2.36 1.06 -0.99
CA ILE A 24 2.19 0.92 -2.44
C ILE A 24 1.58 2.20 -3.02
N ILE A 25 2.16 2.71 -4.10
CA ILE A 25 1.60 3.80 -4.91
C ILE A 25 1.10 3.20 -6.23
N ALA A 26 -0.21 3.25 -6.45
CA ALA A 26 -0.89 2.78 -7.66
C ALA A 26 -1.43 3.98 -8.45
N ASP A 27 -0.64 4.44 -9.43
CA ASP A 27 -0.95 5.61 -10.26
C ASP A 27 -0.24 5.43 -11.62
N ASP A 28 -0.89 5.71 -12.74
CA ASP A 28 -0.31 5.56 -14.08
C ASP A 28 0.55 6.77 -14.51
N HIS A 29 0.50 7.89 -13.80
CA HIS A 29 1.24 9.13 -14.07
C HIS A 29 2.63 9.15 -13.40
N PRO A 30 3.72 9.09 -14.18
CA PRO A 30 5.08 9.06 -13.62
C PRO A 30 5.44 10.26 -12.73
N ILE A 31 4.92 11.45 -13.04
CA ILE A 31 5.20 12.67 -12.27
C ILE A 31 4.55 12.64 -10.88
N ILE A 32 3.35 12.07 -10.78
CA ILE A 32 2.60 11.97 -9.53
C ILE A 32 3.29 10.94 -8.62
N ARG A 33 3.63 9.76 -9.15
CA ARG A 33 4.39 8.74 -8.40
C ARG A 33 5.70 9.28 -7.84
N ALA A 34 6.47 10.01 -8.66
CA ALA A 34 7.73 10.61 -8.22
C ALA A 34 7.52 11.62 -7.07
N GLY A 35 6.48 12.45 -7.15
CA GLY A 35 6.11 13.40 -6.10
C GLY A 35 5.70 12.70 -4.81
N LEU A 36 4.77 11.73 -4.89
CA LEU A 36 4.30 10.97 -3.73
C LEU A 36 5.43 10.20 -3.06
N ARG A 37 6.30 9.53 -3.82
CA ARG A 37 7.47 8.84 -3.27
C ARG A 37 8.41 9.79 -2.54
N ALA A 38 8.66 10.98 -3.08
CA ALA A 38 9.48 11.99 -2.43
C ALA A 38 8.84 12.51 -1.12
N THR A 39 7.52 12.73 -1.12
CA THR A 39 6.77 13.14 0.08
C THR A 39 6.78 12.06 1.15
N LEU A 40 6.58 10.79 0.77
CA LEU A 40 6.60 9.66 1.70
C LEU A 40 7.99 9.47 2.31
N ALA A 41 9.05 9.52 1.51
CA ALA A 41 10.42 9.43 2.00
C ALA A 41 10.82 10.56 2.96
N TYR A 42 10.16 11.73 2.86
CA TYR A 42 10.35 12.84 3.79
C TYR A 42 9.54 12.67 5.08
N THR A 43 8.35 12.08 5.00
CA THR A 43 7.36 12.08 6.10
C THR A 43 7.42 10.81 6.94
N LEU A 44 7.75 9.68 6.32
CA LEU A 44 7.81 8.36 6.94
C LEU A 44 9.25 7.89 6.96
N ASP A 45 9.82 7.75 8.15
CA ASP A 45 11.15 7.16 8.29
C ASP A 45 11.09 5.66 7.94
N GLN A 46 12.05 5.19 7.15
CA GLN A 46 12.18 3.80 6.69
C GLN A 46 10.98 3.20 5.92
N ALA A 47 10.17 4.01 5.21
CA ALA A 47 9.10 3.46 4.39
C ALA A 47 9.60 2.66 3.17
N GLY A 48 9.19 1.40 3.08
CA GLY A 48 9.38 0.57 1.89
C GLY A 48 8.33 0.91 0.83
N VAL A 49 8.70 1.66 -0.20
CA VAL A 49 7.76 2.08 -1.26
C VAL A 49 7.87 1.20 -2.50
N ARG A 50 6.73 0.65 -2.96
CA ARG A 50 6.59 -0.02 -4.28
C ARG A 50 5.58 0.74 -5.15
N GLU A 51 5.72 0.62 -6.45
CA GLU A 51 4.91 1.36 -7.43
C GLU A 51 4.21 0.40 -8.41
N ALA A 52 2.96 0.70 -8.75
CA ALA A 52 2.20 0.02 -9.79
C ALA A 52 1.58 1.05 -10.75
N ALA A 53 1.58 0.73 -12.05
CA ALA A 53 1.02 1.59 -13.10
C ALA A 53 -0.29 1.06 -13.70
N ASN A 54 -0.77 -0.09 -13.22
CA ASN A 54 -2.06 -0.70 -13.59
C ASN A 54 -2.45 -1.78 -12.56
N MET A 55 -3.69 -2.26 -12.65
CA MET A 55 -4.23 -3.27 -11.73
C MET A 55 -3.48 -4.61 -11.77
N ALA A 56 -2.96 -5.04 -12.93
CA ALA A 56 -2.22 -6.29 -12.99
C ALA A 56 -0.94 -6.22 -12.13
N ALA A 57 -0.15 -5.16 -12.30
CA ALA A 57 1.03 -4.91 -11.48
C ALA A 57 0.68 -4.69 -10.00
N LEU A 58 -0.45 -4.06 -9.70
CA LEU A 58 -0.91 -3.89 -8.32
C LEU A 58 -1.27 -5.22 -7.67
N ARG A 59 -1.98 -6.12 -8.38
CA ARG A 59 -2.32 -7.45 -7.88
C ARG A 59 -1.06 -8.26 -7.57
N ASP A 60 -0.06 -8.24 -8.45
CA ASP A 60 1.21 -8.92 -8.20
C ASP A 60 1.88 -8.45 -6.90
N LEU A 61 1.84 -7.14 -6.60
CA LEU A 61 2.39 -6.58 -5.37
C LEU A 61 1.57 -6.93 -4.12
N LEU A 62 0.24 -6.99 -4.24
CA LEU A 62 -0.66 -7.36 -3.15
C LEU A 62 -0.64 -8.86 -2.84
N GLU A 63 -0.34 -9.69 -3.84
CA GLU A 63 -0.10 -11.13 -3.65
C GLU A 63 1.24 -11.41 -2.96
N ASP A 64 2.27 -10.59 -3.21
CA ASP A 64 3.60 -10.69 -2.59
C ASP A 64 3.57 -10.32 -1.11
N ALA A 65 2.91 -9.20 -0.75
CA ALA A 65 2.84 -8.72 0.63
C ALA A 65 1.60 -7.84 0.89
N THR A 66 1.12 -7.86 2.14
CA THR A 66 0.09 -6.94 2.61
C THR A 66 0.67 -5.56 2.85
N ALA A 67 0.16 -4.54 2.15
CA ALA A 67 0.55 -3.15 2.36
C ALA A 67 -0.11 -2.55 3.61
N ASP A 68 0.64 -1.73 4.33
CA ASP A 68 0.12 -0.89 5.43
C ASP A 68 -0.64 0.33 4.89
N LEU A 69 -0.22 0.82 3.72
CA LEU A 69 -0.85 1.93 3.02
C LEU A 69 -0.85 1.70 1.50
N LEU A 70 -2.03 1.78 0.89
CA LEU A 70 -2.21 1.83 -0.56
C LEU A 70 -2.72 3.21 -0.96
N LEU A 71 -1.93 3.93 -1.75
CA LEU A 71 -2.36 5.16 -2.43
C LEU A 71 -2.80 4.79 -3.83
N LEU A 72 -4.11 4.83 -4.09
CA LEU A 72 -4.71 4.40 -5.35
C LEU A 72 -5.28 5.60 -6.11
N ASP A 73 -4.88 5.77 -7.37
CA ASP A 73 -5.52 6.68 -8.31
C ASP A 73 -6.95 6.22 -8.64
N VAL A 74 -7.86 7.19 -8.80
CA VAL A 74 -9.27 6.93 -9.11
C VAL A 74 -9.41 6.41 -10.53
N PHE A 75 -8.62 6.93 -11.47
CA PHE A 75 -8.65 6.53 -12.88
C PHE A 75 -7.53 5.56 -13.20
N PHE A 76 -7.46 4.48 -12.43
CA PHE A 76 -6.38 3.52 -12.55
C PHE A 76 -6.69 2.42 -13.59
N PRO A 77 -5.79 2.15 -14.56
CA PRO A 77 -6.05 1.19 -15.63
C PRO A 77 -6.38 -0.22 -15.12
N GLY A 78 -7.60 -0.67 -15.46
CA GLY A 78 -8.12 -1.98 -15.10
C GLY A 78 -8.79 -2.06 -13.72
N LEU A 79 -8.95 -0.94 -13.01
CA LEU A 79 -9.68 -0.86 -11.74
C LEU A 79 -11.18 -0.93 -12.01
N GLU A 80 -11.86 -1.84 -11.33
CA GLU A 80 -13.31 -1.97 -11.29
C GLU A 80 -13.77 -1.67 -9.85
N PRO A 81 -14.13 -0.42 -9.51
CA PRO A 81 -14.28 0.02 -8.12
C PRO A 81 -15.25 -0.84 -7.30
N GLU A 82 -16.35 -1.30 -7.89
CA GLU A 82 -17.33 -2.18 -7.25
C GLU A 82 -16.77 -3.56 -6.84
N ASP A 83 -15.83 -4.09 -7.63
CA ASP A 83 -15.26 -5.43 -7.42
C ASP A 83 -13.94 -5.37 -6.64
N ASP A 84 -13.19 -4.28 -6.82
CA ASP A 84 -11.85 -4.09 -6.27
C ASP A 84 -11.82 -3.30 -4.97
N ILE A 85 -12.82 -2.44 -4.71
CA ILE A 85 -12.89 -1.60 -3.50
C ILE A 85 -14.18 -1.91 -2.74
N ARG A 86 -14.04 -2.50 -1.57
CA ARG A 86 -15.18 -2.74 -0.66
C ARG A 86 -15.32 -1.56 0.29
N THR A 87 -16.51 -0.97 0.32
CA THR A 87 -16.95 -0.08 1.40
C THR A 87 -17.85 -0.89 2.32
N GLU A 88 -17.41 -1.09 3.55
CA GLU A 88 -18.19 -1.73 4.61
C GLU A 88 -19.27 -0.80 5.20
#